data_AF-A0A316EYJ4-F1
#
_entry.id   AF-A0A316EYJ4-F1
#
_cell.length_a   1.000
_cell.length_b   1.000
_cell.length_c   1.000
_cell.angle_alpha   90.00
_cell.angle_beta   90.00
_cell.angle_gamma   90.00
#
_symmetry.space_group_name_H-M   'P 1'
#
loop_
_entity.id
_entity.type
_entity.pdbx_description
1 polymer ?
#
loop_
_entity_poly.entity_id
_entity_poly.type
_entity_poly.pdbx_seq_one_letter_code
_entity_poly.pdbx_strand_id
1 'polypeptide(L)'
;MGREILRVPIDFRHPKDEMGDYIVGAHHEPLYFADPALKTAYQVYENVSEGTPVSPVFASLEELMDWLFKQGFSLEQAQTFIADGHCPSFVVRI
;
A
#
# COMPACT_ATOMS: atom_id res chain seq x y z
N MET A 1 -2.25 12.24 -8.35
CA MET A 1 -2.01 10.88 -8.86
C MET A 1 -0.72 10.38 -8.24
N GLY A 2 -0.74 9.35 -7.40
CA GLY A 2 0.43 8.92 -6.64
C GLY A 2 0.19 7.55 -6.01
N ARG A 3 1.21 7.01 -5.35
CA ARG A 3 1.11 5.77 -4.56
C ARG A 3 1.38 6.09 -3.11
N GLU A 4 0.70 5.41 -2.21
CA GLU A 4 0.87 5.56 -0.77
C GLU A 4 1.09 4.21 -0.10
N ILE A 5 1.84 4.19 0.99
CA ILE A 5 2.04 3.02 1.84
C ILE A 5 1.17 3.19 3.07
N LEU A 6 0.21 2.29 3.25
CA LEU A 6 -0.60 2.22 4.45
C LEU A 6 -0.17 1.05 5.32
N ARG A 7 -0.25 1.26 6.65
CA ARG A 7 -0.09 0.18 7.62
C ARG A 7 -1.40 -0.55 7.82
N VAL A 8 -1.37 -1.86 7.60
CA VAL A 8 -2.53 -2.74 7.67
C VAL A 8 -2.25 -3.93 8.59
N PRO A 9 -3.28 -4.56 9.16
CA PRO A 9 -3.12 -5.87 9.81
C PRO A 9 -2.55 -6.92 8.86
N ILE A 10 -1.74 -7.85 9.37
CA ILE A 10 -1.14 -8.92 8.54
C ILE A 10 -2.20 -9.80 7.87
N ASP A 11 -3.31 -10.05 8.57
CA ASP A 11 -4.48 -10.81 8.08
C ASP A 11 -5.59 -9.90 7.53
N PHE A 12 -5.26 -8.67 7.13
CA PHE A 12 -6.25 -7.73 6.64
C PHE A 12 -6.89 -8.23 5.34
N ARG A 13 -8.21 -8.35 5.35
CA ARG A 13 -9.01 -8.72 4.18
C ARG A 13 -9.75 -7.52 3.68
N HIS A 14 -9.42 -7.09 2.46
CA HIS A 14 -10.16 -6.02 1.81
C HIS A 14 -11.60 -6.44 1.54
N PRO A 15 -12.57 -5.56 1.78
CA PRO A 15 -13.91 -5.75 1.28
C PRO A 15 -13.90 -5.82 -0.25
N LYS A 16 -14.60 -6.82 -0.76
CA LYS A 16 -14.76 -7.10 -2.18
C LYS A 16 -16.25 -7.03 -2.52
N ASP A 17 -16.54 -6.69 -3.77
CA ASP A 17 -17.91 -6.70 -4.28
C ASP A 17 -18.39 -8.14 -4.54
N GLU A 18 -19.63 -8.26 -5.02
CA GLU A 18 -20.25 -9.55 -5.37
C GLU A 18 -19.54 -10.29 -6.50
N MET A 19 -18.70 -9.59 -7.28
CA MET A 19 -17.89 -10.15 -8.37
C MET A 19 -16.47 -10.53 -7.91
N GLY A 20 -16.10 -10.20 -6.66
CA GLY A 20 -14.81 -10.52 -6.06
C GLY A 20 -13.72 -9.46 -6.31
N ASP A 21 -14.10 -8.32 -6.90
CA ASP A 21 -13.22 -7.20 -7.15
C ASP A 21 -13.12 -6.30 -5.91
N TYR A 22 -11.99 -5.61 -5.75
CA TYR A 22 -11.77 -4.73 -4.61
C TYR A 22 -12.65 -3.48 -4.70
N ILE A 23 -13.41 -3.21 -3.64
CA ILE A 23 -14.21 -1.99 -3.57
C ILE A 23 -13.27 -0.82 -3.24
N VAL A 24 -13.22 0.13 -4.16
CA VAL A 24 -12.50 1.41 -4.04
C VAL A 24 -12.93 2.12 -2.75
N GLY A 25 -11.99 2.60 -1.94
CA GLY A 25 -12.27 3.33 -0.68
C GLY A 25 -12.71 2.47 0.51
N ALA A 26 -13.18 1.25 0.27
CA ALA A 26 -13.79 0.45 1.33
C ALA A 26 -12.78 -0.08 2.37
N HIS A 27 -11.48 0.07 2.14
CA HIS A 27 -10.44 -0.24 3.12
C HIS A 27 -10.35 0.82 4.25
N HIS A 28 -10.83 2.05 4.04
CA HIS A 28 -10.71 3.13 5.03
C HIS A 28 -11.49 2.86 6.32
N GLU A 29 -12.74 2.40 6.21
CA GLU A 29 -13.59 2.11 7.37
C GLU A 29 -13.03 0.97 8.26
N PRO A 30 -12.71 -0.23 7.75
CA PRO A 30 -12.15 -1.29 8.59
C PRO A 30 -10.77 -0.93 9.14
N LEU A 31 -9.96 -0.15 8.42
CA LEU A 31 -8.69 0.35 8.96
C LEU A 31 -8.89 1.42 10.04
N TYR A 32 -9.97 2.20 9.99
CA TYR A 32 -10.30 3.17 11.04
C TYR A 32 -10.58 2.47 12.37
N PHE A 33 -11.33 1.36 12.34
CA PHE A 33 -11.65 0.56 13.52
C PHE A 33 -10.55 -0.45 13.92
N ALA A 34 -9.59 -0.71 13.04
CA ALA A 34 -8.49 -1.61 13.34
C ALA A 34 -7.55 -1.05 14.41
N ASP A 35 -7.21 -1.89 15.39
CA ASP A 35 -6.26 -1.56 16.45
C ASP A 35 -4.91 -1.13 15.83
N PRO A 36 -4.40 0.08 16.15
CA PRO A 36 -3.08 0.53 15.71
C PRO A 36 -1.95 -0.46 16.04
N ALA A 37 -2.07 -1.23 17.13
CA ALA A 37 -1.08 -2.25 17.52
C ALA A 37 -1.04 -3.43 16.54
N LEU A 38 -2.13 -3.71 15.84
CA LEU A 38 -2.21 -4.78 14.83
C LEU A 38 -1.73 -4.32 13.44
N LYS A 39 -1.59 -3.01 13.20
CA LYS A 39 -1.11 -2.44 11.93
C LYS A 39 0.41 -2.56 11.79
N THR A 40 0.88 -3.81 11.74
CA THR A 40 2.31 -4.18 11.67
C THR A 40 2.79 -4.43 10.24
N ALA A 41 1.87 -4.63 9.29
CA ALA A 41 2.20 -4.93 7.91
C ALA A 41 2.06 -3.70 7.01
N TYR A 42 2.63 -3.76 5.82
CA TYR A 42 2.71 -2.67 4.85
C TYR A 42 2.02 -3.05 3.55
N GLN A 43 1.29 -2.10 2.96
CA GLN A 43 0.66 -2.31 1.68
C GLN A 43 0.58 -1.01 0.88
N VAL A 44 0.76 -1.12 -0.43
CA VAL A 44 0.76 0.01 -1.36
C VAL A 44 -0.62 0.18 -1.97
N TYR A 45 -1.10 1.42 -1.99
CA TYR A 45 -2.38 1.85 -2.55
C TYR A 45 -2.19 2.90 -3.63
N GLU A 46 -3.14 2.99 -4.55
CA GLU A 46 -3.14 3.98 -5.63
C GLU A 46 -4.09 5.16 -5.33
N ASN A 47 -3.52 6.36 -5.18
CA ASN A 47 -4.23 7.58 -4.74
C ASN A 47 -4.88 8.35 -5.91
N VAL A 48 -5.57 7.65 -6.83
CA VAL A 48 -6.21 8.30 -8.00
C VAL A 48 -7.73 8.38 -7.88
N SER A 49 -8.34 7.49 -7.09
CA SER A 49 -9.70 7.64 -6.56
C SER A 49 -9.84 6.63 -5.44
N GLU A 50 -9.72 7.08 -4.20
CA GLU A 50 -10.02 6.33 -2.97
C GLU A 50 -9.30 4.98 -2.75
N GLY A 51 -8.22 4.68 -3.46
CA GLY A 51 -7.27 3.62 -3.08
C GLY A 51 -7.79 2.19 -3.25
N THR A 52 -7.35 1.52 -4.32
CA THR A 52 -7.30 0.06 -4.40
C THR A 52 -5.92 -0.45 -3.98
N PRO A 53 -5.84 -1.61 -3.30
CA PRO A 53 -4.56 -2.23 -3.01
C PRO A 53 -3.90 -2.66 -4.32
N VAL A 54 -2.72 -2.13 -4.60
CA VAL A 54 -1.92 -2.50 -5.80
C VAL A 54 -0.80 -3.48 -5.48
N SER A 55 -0.53 -3.70 -4.19
CA SER A 55 0.44 -4.69 -3.72
C SER A 55 -0.19 -5.72 -2.79
N PRO A 56 0.46 -6.88 -2.63
CA PRO A 56 0.24 -7.76 -1.48
C PRO A 56 0.51 -7.04 -0.15
N VAL A 57 0.09 -7.68 0.94
CA VAL A 57 0.46 -7.29 2.31
C VAL A 57 1.86 -7.81 2.61
N PHE A 58 2.76 -6.92 3.02
CA PHE A 58 4.15 -7.24 3.37
C PHE A 58 4.34 -7.20 4.88
N ALA A 59 4.94 -8.23 5.45
CA ALA A 59 5.17 -8.30 6.89
C ALA A 59 6.31 -7.36 7.34
N SER A 60 7.18 -6.95 6.41
CA SER A 60 8.34 -6.12 6.70
C SER A 60 8.62 -5.09 5.60
N LEU A 61 9.41 -4.07 5.94
CA LEU A 61 9.91 -3.09 4.98
C LEU A 61 10.87 -3.70 3.96
N GLU A 62 11.59 -4.76 4.32
CA GLU A 62 12.51 -5.46 3.41
C GLU A 62 11.76 -6.12 2.25
N GLU A 63 10.66 -6.81 2.55
CA GLU A 63 9.78 -7.41 1.53
C GLU A 63 9.15 -6.34 0.63
N LEU A 64 8.72 -5.23 1.23
CA LEU A 64 8.21 -4.09 0.47
C LEU A 64 9.29 -3.50 -0.44
N MET A 65 10.52 -3.34 0.05
CA MET A 65 11.65 -2.85 -0.78
C MET A 65 11.93 -3.79 -1.94
N ASP A 66 12.02 -5.10 -1.71
CA ASP A 66 12.25 -6.09 -2.76
C ASP A 66 11.16 -6.04 -3.84
N TRP A 67 9.89 -5.88 -3.43
CA TRP A 67 8.79 -5.68 -4.35
C TRP A 67 8.94 -4.37 -5.14
N LEU A 68 9.28 -3.25 -4.49
CA LEU A 68 9.50 -1.96 -5.16
C LEU A 68 10.62 -2.06 -6.21
N PHE A 69 11.72 -2.75 -5.89
CA PHE A 69 12.79 -3.02 -6.85
C PHE A 69 12.30 -3.81 -8.06
N LYS A 70 11.48 -4.83 -7.84
CA LYS A 70 10.85 -5.60 -8.93
C LYS A 70 9.89 -4.75 -9.78
N GLN A 71 9.29 -3.73 -9.21
CA GLN A 71 8.49 -2.74 -9.95
C GLN A 71 9.34 -1.72 -10.72
N GLY A 72 10.67 -1.76 -10.58
CA GLY A 72 11.62 -0.85 -11.27
C GLY A 72 12.03 0.38 -10.45
N PHE A 73 11.72 0.43 -9.16
CA PHE A 73 12.20 1.51 -8.29
C PHE A 73 13.71 1.38 -8.06
N SER A 74 14.41 2.52 -8.03
CA SER A 74 15.78 2.61 -7.53
C SER A 74 15.80 2.53 -6.01
N LEU A 75 16.98 2.25 -5.44
CA LEU A 75 17.17 2.20 -3.98
C LEU A 75 16.77 3.51 -3.31
N GLU A 76 17.16 4.64 -3.89
CA GLU A 76 16.84 5.97 -3.35
C GLU A 76 15.34 6.26 -3.41
N GLN A 77 14.68 5.90 -4.52
CA GLN A 77 13.23 6.06 -4.65
C GLN A 77 12.46 5.19 -3.65
N ALA A 78 12.88 3.93 -3.48
CA ALA A 78 12.25 3.01 -2.54
C ALA A 78 12.45 3.46 -1.08
N GLN A 79 13.66 3.89 -0.71
CA GLN A 79 13.95 4.42 0.62
C GLN A 79 13.16 5.69 0.91
N THR A 80 13.10 6.63 -0.04
CA THR A 80 12.32 7.85 0.09
C THR A 80 10.83 7.52 0.24
N PHE A 81 10.31 6.59 -0.56
CA PHE A 81 8.92 6.19 -0.47
C PHE A 81 8.57 5.57 0.89
N ILE A 82 9.43 4.71 1.42
CA ILE A 82 9.25 4.09 2.75
C ILE A 82 9.36 5.13 3.87
N ALA A 83 10.29 6.07 3.77
CA ALA A 83 10.50 7.12 4.77
C ALA A 83 9.33 8.11 4.81
N ASP A 84 8.87 8.57 3.64
CA ASP A 84 7.80 9.56 3.52
C ASP A 84 6.39 8.92 3.63
N GLY A 85 6.27 7.61 3.40
CA GLY A 85 5.01 6.88 3.38
C GLY A 85 4.09 7.22 2.19
N HIS A 86 4.48 8.19 1.36
CA HIS A 86 3.75 8.60 0.16
C HIS A 86 4.75 9.02 -0.92
N CYS A 87 4.55 8.55 -2.15
CA CYS A 87 5.37 8.93 -3.30
C CYS A 87 4.49 9.49 -4.42
N PRO A 88 4.67 10.76 -4.80
CA PRO A 88 3.96 11.32 -5.95
C PRO A 88 4.41 10.61 -7.24
N SER A 89 3.45 10.27 -8.10
CA SER A 89 3.70 9.47 -9.34
C SER A 89 4.75 10.05 -10.28
N PHE A 90 5.04 11.35 -10.20
CA PHE A 90 6.07 12.03 -11.00
C PHE A 90 7.50 11.60 -10.72
N VAL A 91 7.78 10.93 -9.60
CA VAL A 91 9.12 10.42 -9.26
C VAL A 91 9.41 9.09 -9.97
N VAL A 92 8.39 8.37 -10.41
CA VAL A 92 8.51 7.06 -11.08
C VAL A 92 8.41 7.26 -12.58
N ARG A 93 9.50 7.70 -13.21
CA ARG A 93 9.67 7.53 -14.67
C ARG A 93 10.20 6.12 -14.90
N ILE A 94 9.27 5.18 -15.13
CA ILE A 94 9.57 3.92 -15.82
C ILE A 94 9.98 4.19 -17.27
#